data_AF-A0A4U3AKR2-F1
#
_entry.id   AF-A0A4U3AKR2-F1
#
_cell.length_a   1.000
_cell.length_b   1.000
_cell.length_c   1.000
_cell.angle_alpha   90.00
_cell.angle_beta   90.00
_cell.angle_gamma   90.00
#
_symmetry.space_group_name_H-M   'P 1'
#
loop_
_entity.id
_entity.type
_entity.pdbx_description
1 polymer ?
#
loop_
_entity_poly.entity_id
_entity_poly.type
_entity_poly.pdbx_seq_one_letter_code
_entity_poly.pdbx_strand_id
1 'polypeptide(L)'
;QMSYSNPKYDEMVAKAGNELLSDPKKRWETLGKAEKLFLEEDAGLVPLYQTGRAYVMKPNVKGIVKHNISPEYSFKWAYVTEGK
;
A
#
# COMPACT_ATOMS: atom_id res chain seq x y z
N GLN A 1 13.23 -11.35 13.15
CA GLN A 1 11.76 -11.49 13.26
C GLN A 1 11.30 -10.50 14.30
N MET A 2 10.35 -9.61 13.97
CA MET A 2 9.79 -8.70 14.96
C MET A 2 8.79 -9.48 15.81
N SER A 3 8.94 -9.47 17.14
CA SER A 3 8.07 -10.18 18.09
C SER A 3 7.00 -9.26 18.69
N TYR A 4 6.56 -8.26 17.93
CA TYR A 4 5.52 -7.33 18.36
C TYR A 4 4.18 -8.05 18.49
N SER A 5 3.50 -7.86 19.62
CA SER A 5 2.15 -8.36 19.87
C SER A 5 1.46 -7.42 20.85
N ASN A 6 0.31 -6.89 20.44
CA ASN A 6 -0.55 -6.05 21.29
C ASN A 6 -2.00 -6.53 21.13
N PRO A 7 -2.61 -7.14 22.17
CA PRO A 7 -3.97 -7.67 22.08
C PRO A 7 -5.03 -6.64 21.64
N LYS A 8 -4.84 -5.35 21.97
CA LYS A 8 -5.77 -4.28 21.55
C LYS A 8 -5.64 -3.98 20.07
N TYR A 9 -4.41 -3.98 19.54
CA TYR A 9 -4.16 -3.80 18.11
C TYR A 9 -4.77 -4.97 17.32
N ASP A 10 -4.53 -6.20 17.79
CA ASP A 10 -5.03 -7.42 17.16
C ASP A 10 -6.57 -7.45 17.11
N GLU A 11 -7.25 -7.04 18.18
CA GLU A 11 -8.71 -6.92 18.23
C GLU A 11 -9.24 -5.90 17.20
N MET A 12 -8.61 -4.72 17.08
CA MET A 12 -9.02 -3.68 16.14
C MET A 12 -8.86 -4.14 14.68
N VAL A 13 -7.75 -4.80 14.36
CA VAL A 13 -7.50 -5.35 13.02
C VAL A 13 -8.49 -6.47 12.68
N ALA A 14 -8.77 -7.37 13.63
CA ALA A 14 -9.74 -8.44 13.45
C ALA A 14 -11.18 -7.91 13.21
N LYS A 15 -11.61 -6.90 13.97
CA LYS A 15 -12.90 -6.24 13.79
C LYS A 15 -13.01 -5.54 12.43
N ALA A 16 -11.94 -4.87 12.00
CA ALA A 16 -11.88 -4.21 10.70
C ALA A 16 -11.89 -5.19 9.50
N GLY A 17 -11.41 -6.43 9.71
CA GLY A 17 -11.40 -7.50 8.72
C GLY A 17 -12.69 -8.31 8.63
N ASN A 18 -13.57 -8.23 9.64
CA ASN A 18 -14.79 -9.03 9.73
C ASN A 18 -16.05 -8.16 9.93
N GLU A 19 -16.33 -7.78 11.18
CA GLU A 19 -17.59 -7.14 11.59
C GLU A 19 -17.84 -5.79 10.89
N LEU A 20 -16.78 -5.02 10.64
CA LEU A 20 -16.88 -3.68 10.06
C LEU A 20 -16.87 -3.67 8.53
N LEU A 21 -16.88 -4.83 7.86
CA LEU A 21 -16.93 -4.90 6.40
C LEU A 21 -18.19 -4.25 5.82
N SER A 22 -19.31 -4.27 6.56
CA SER A 22 -20.57 -3.65 6.15
C SER A 22 -20.66 -2.15 6.45
N ASP A 23 -19.76 -1.59 7.25
CA ASP A 23 -19.71 -0.16 7.60
C ASP A 23 -18.33 0.43 7.27
N PRO A 24 -18.16 0.94 6.03
CA PRO A 24 -16.88 1.47 5.57
C PRO A 24 -16.36 2.64 6.42
N LYS A 25 -17.26 3.46 6.96
CA LYS A 25 -16.87 4.64 7.75
C LYS A 25 -16.27 4.21 9.09
N LYS A 26 -16.97 3.34 9.81
CA LYS A 26 -16.50 2.82 11.09
C LYS A 26 -15.24 1.96 10.91
N ARG A 27 -15.13 1.22 9.80
CA ARG A 27 -13.92 0.48 9.43
C ARG A 27 -12.72 1.42 9.24
N TRP A 28 -12.90 2.50 8.49
CA TRP A 28 -11.84 3.48 8.22
C TRP A 28 -11.33 4.14 9.51
N GLU A 29 -12.25 4.58 10.37
CA GLU A 29 -11.91 5.16 11.68
C GLU A 29 -11.17 4.16 12.59
N THR A 30 -11.57 2.88 12.56
CA THR A 30 -10.94 1.82 13.37
C THR A 30 -9.53 1.53 12.89
N LEU A 31 -9.30 1.44 11.57
CA LEU A 31 -7.97 1.23 11.00
C LEU A 31 -7.04 2.42 11.29
N GLY A 32 -7.54 3.65 11.21
CA GLY A 32 -6.76 4.83 11.57
C GLY A 32 -6.35 4.85 13.05
N LYS A 33 -7.23 4.41 13.96
CA LYS A 33 -6.87 4.25 15.39
C LYS A 33 -5.84 3.15 15.61
N ALA A 34 -5.94 2.04 14.88
CA ALA A 34 -4.97 0.95 14.95
C ALA A 34 -3.58 1.38 14.47
N GLU A 35 -3.50 2.11 13.35
CA GLU A 35 -2.24 2.69 12.86
C GLU A 35 -1.63 3.67 13.88
N LYS A 36 -2.45 4.53 14.47
CA LYS A 36 -2.01 5.48 15.51
C LYS A 36 -1.41 4.75 16.72
N LEU A 37 -2.11 3.75 17.25
CA LEU A 37 -1.62 2.93 18.36
C LEU A 37 -0.25 2.29 18.02
N PHE A 38 -0.14 1.71 16.84
CA PHE A 38 1.06 1.00 16.39
C PHE A 38 2.28 1.91 16.20
N LEU A 39 2.08 3.10 15.63
CA LEU A 39 3.16 4.03 15.31
C LEU A 39 3.52 4.97 16.47
N GLU A 40 2.53 5.51 17.17
CA GLU A 40 2.75 6.54 18.20
C GLU A 40 2.94 5.95 19.60
N GLU A 41 2.15 4.95 19.98
CA GLU A 41 2.17 4.41 21.35
C GLU A 41 3.14 3.24 21.48
N ASP A 42 3.07 2.28 20.54
CA ASP A 42 3.87 1.05 20.61
C ASP A 42 5.23 1.15 19.92
N ALA A 43 5.40 2.13 19.02
CA ALA A 43 6.60 2.31 18.19
C ALA A 43 7.10 0.99 17.55
N GLY A 44 6.16 0.14 17.08
CA GLY A 44 6.47 -1.21 16.60
C GLY A 44 7.35 -1.23 15.34
N LEU A 45 7.35 -0.14 14.57
CA LEU A 45 8.35 0.19 13.56
C LEU A 45 8.38 1.70 13.33
N VAL A 46 9.49 2.20 12.74
CA VAL A 46 9.63 3.61 12.35
C VAL A 46 9.59 3.72 10.83
N PRO A 47 8.49 4.26 10.23
CA PRO A 47 8.43 4.51 8.80
C PRO A 47 9.42 5.60 8.40
N LEU A 48 10.15 5.42 7.29
CA LEU A 48 11.11 6.41 6.81
C LEU A 48 10.52 7.34 5.75
N TYR A 49 9.91 6.76 4.71
CA TYR A 49 9.31 7.51 3.60
C TYR A 49 8.34 6.65 2.81
N GLN A 50 7.39 7.29 2.14
CA GLN A 50 6.58 6.66 1.10
C GLN A 50 7.30 6.81 -0.24
N THR A 51 7.51 5.70 -0.95
CA THR A 51 8.32 5.71 -2.18
C THR A 51 7.62 6.43 -3.34
N GLY A 52 8.27 7.44 -3.90
CA GLY A 52 8.00 8.00 -5.23
C GLY A 52 9.14 7.66 -6.18
N ARG A 53 8.85 7.27 -7.44
CA ARG A 53 9.87 6.92 -8.42
C ARG A 53 9.89 7.93 -9.56
N ALA A 54 11.01 8.61 -9.75
CA ALA A 54 11.30 9.37 -10.96
C ALA A 54 11.93 8.45 -12.01
N TYR A 55 11.50 8.56 -13.26
CA TYR A 55 12.05 7.76 -14.37
C TYR A 55 11.98 8.53 -15.67
N VAL A 56 12.84 8.15 -16.61
CA VAL A 56 12.78 8.59 -18.01
C VAL A 56 12.57 7.38 -18.91
N MET A 57 11.80 7.55 -19.97
CA MET A 57 11.49 6.50 -20.94
C MET A 57 11.77 7.02 -22.34
N LYS A 58 12.35 6.18 -23.20
CA LYS A 58 12.58 6.54 -24.61
C LYS A 58 11.26 6.98 -25.25
N PRO A 59 11.22 8.11 -26.00
CA PRO A 59 9.96 8.64 -26.52
C PRO A 59 9.22 7.68 -27.48
N ASN A 60 9.93 6.76 -28.14
CA ASN A 60 9.36 5.79 -29.07
C ASN A 60 8.82 4.52 -28.39
N VAL A 61 9.00 4.36 -27.08
CA VAL A 61 8.44 3.23 -26.31
C VAL A 61 7.10 3.67 -25.73
N LYS A 62 6.02 2.96 -26.09
CA LYS A 62 4.65 3.26 -25.68
C LYS A 62 3.97 2.02 -25.10
N GLY A 63 2.87 2.23 -24.37
CA GLY A 63 2.01 1.14 -23.89
C GLY A 63 2.52 0.34 -22.69
N ILE A 64 3.59 0.78 -22.02
CA ILE A 64 4.02 0.21 -20.73
C ILE A 64 3.04 0.69 -19.65
N VAL A 65 2.40 -0.25 -18.94
CA VAL A 65 1.48 0.06 -17.84
C VAL A 65 2.21 -0.11 -16.52
N LYS A 66 2.23 0.94 -15.68
CA LYS A 66 2.68 0.88 -14.28
C LYS A 66 1.48 0.55 -13.39
N HIS A 67 1.59 -0.50 -12.60
CA HIS A 67 0.57 -0.88 -11.61
C HIS A 67 0.92 -0.39 -10.21
N ASN A 68 -0.12 -0.17 -9.41
CA ASN A 68 -0.02 0.12 -7.98
C ASN A 68 0.23 -1.15 -7.14
N ILE A 69 -0.20 -2.31 -7.64
CA ILE A 69 -0.01 -3.64 -7.04
C ILE A 69 0.86 -4.49 -8.00
N SER A 70 1.66 -5.40 -7.44
CA SER A 70 2.49 -6.32 -8.22
C SER A 70 1.65 -7.19 -9.18
N PRO A 71 2.11 -7.47 -10.41
CA PRO A 71 3.40 -7.10 -11.00
C PRO A 71 3.51 -5.61 -11.33
N GLU A 72 4.64 -4.98 -10.97
CA GLU A 72 4.80 -3.52 -11.04
C GLU A 72 4.61 -2.91 -12.44
N TYR A 73 4.95 -3.66 -13.49
CA TYR A 73 4.84 -3.24 -14.88
C TYR A 73 4.21 -4.35 -15.72
N SER A 74 3.31 -3.95 -16.63
CA SER A 74 2.80 -4.83 -17.68
C SER A 74 3.33 -4.38 -19.03
N PHE A 75 4.05 -5.28 -19.70
CA PHE A 75 4.61 -5.09 -21.04
C PHE A 75 3.74 -5.69 -22.15
N LYS A 76 2.65 -6.39 -21.80
CA LYS A 76 1.78 -7.05 -22.79
C LYS A 76 1.14 -6.11 -23.80
N TRP A 77 1.02 -4.83 -23.47
CA TRP A 77 0.51 -3.77 -24.36
C TRP A 77 1.61 -2.82 -24.83
N ALA A 78 2.86 -3.11 -24.49
CA ALA A 78 3.98 -2.27 -24.87
C ALA A 78 4.32 -2.48 -26.34
N TYR A 79 4.64 -1.40 -27.03
CA TYR A 79 5.09 -1.42 -28.42
C TYR A 79 6.12 -0.31 -28.65
N VAL A 80 6.93 -0.49 -29.69
CA VAL A 80 7.89 0.50 -30.16
C VAL A 80 7.35 1.09 -31.45
N THR A 81 7.22 2.41 -31.50
CA THR A 81 6.93 3.11 -32.75
C THR A 81 8.23 3.27 -33.54
N GLU A 82 8.19 3.10 -34.86
CA GLU A 82 9.26 3.62 -35.73
C GLU A 82 9.32 5.15 -35.54
N GLY A 83 10.33 5.60 -34.80
CA GLY A 83 10.65 7.01 -34.65
C GLY A 83 11.84 7.33 -35.54
N LYS A 84 11.82 8.49 -36.19
CA LYS A 84 13.05 9.13 -36.68
C LYS A 84 14.11 9.18 -35.57
#